data_AF-A0A957SC87-F1
#
_entry.id   AF-A0A957SC87-F1
#
_cell.length_a   1.000
_cell.length_b   1.000
_cell.length_c   1.000
_cell.angle_alpha   90.00
_cell.angle_beta   90.00
_cell.angle_gamma   90.00
#
_symmetry.space_group_name_H-M   'P 1'
#
loop_
_entity.id
_entity.type
_entity.pdbx_description
1 polymer ?
#
loop_
_entity_poly.entity_id
_entity_poly.type
_entity_poly.pdbx_seq_one_letter_code
_entity_poly.pdbx_strand_id
1 'polypeptide(L)'
;LVYAETSGDCHWNAQLLKLRGDCLRVSNAPISEVERTYHLAIDTARKQGSRSLELRTTTSLCRLWQQQGKIAEAHQLLSKIYGWFTEGFATADLVAAQELLDELKT
;
A
#
# COMPACT_ATOMS: atom_id res chain seq x y z
N LEU A 1 -2.61 -0.72 40.03
CA LEU A 1 -3.76 -1.11 39.19
C LEU A 1 -3.21 -1.54 37.84
N VAL A 2 -3.23 -2.85 37.60
CA VAL A 2 -2.81 -3.50 36.36
C VAL A 2 -3.92 -3.28 35.33
N TYR A 3 -3.66 -2.52 34.27
CA TYR A 3 -4.45 -2.63 33.05
C TYR A 3 -3.68 -3.51 32.09
N ALA A 4 -4.17 -4.75 31.99
CA ALA A 4 -3.68 -5.77 31.09
C ALA A 4 -3.87 -5.32 29.63
N GLU A 5 -2.87 -5.66 28.82
CA GLU A 5 -2.88 -5.63 27.38
C GLU A 5 -4.07 -6.41 26.82
N THR A 6 -4.94 -5.74 26.07
CA THR A 6 -5.82 -6.39 25.10
C THR A 6 -5.58 -5.77 23.73
N SER A 7 -4.38 -6.00 23.18
CA SER A 7 -4.04 -5.73 21.78
C SER A 7 -4.73 -6.72 20.83
N GLY A 8 -6.06 -6.77 20.88
CA GLY A 8 -6.89 -7.48 19.90
C GLY A 8 -7.32 -6.58 18.73
N ASP A 9 -7.48 -5.28 18.99
CA ASP A 9 -8.13 -4.34 18.06
C ASP A 9 -7.17 -3.58 17.11
N CYS A 10 -5.86 -3.72 17.27
CA CYS A 10 -4.89 -3.05 16.39
C CYS A 10 -4.82 -3.65 14.97
N HIS A 11 -5.40 -4.83 14.75
CA HIS A 11 -5.25 -5.58 13.49
C HIS A 11 -6.16 -5.09 12.35
N TRP A 12 -7.17 -4.26 12.63
CA TRP A 12 -8.14 -3.81 11.62
C TRP A 12 -7.97 -2.35 11.20
N ASN A 13 -6.76 -1.79 11.35
CA ASN A 13 -6.46 -0.45 10.84
C ASN A 13 -5.51 -0.52 9.65
N ALA A 14 -6.03 -0.21 8.46
CA ALA A 14 -5.25 -0.21 7.22
C ALA A 14 -4.05 0.74 7.25
N GLN A 15 -4.11 1.86 8.00
CA GLN A 15 -2.99 2.79 8.12
C GLN A 15 -1.87 2.19 8.99
N LEU A 16 -2.24 1.50 10.08
CA LEU A 16 -1.26 0.81 10.92
C LEU A 16 -0.60 -0.35 10.17
N LEU A 17 -1.37 -1.13 9.42
CA LEU A 17 -0.85 -2.20 8.58
C LEU A 17 0.09 -1.67 7.49
N LYS A 18 -0.26 -0.55 6.84
CA LYS A 18 0.62 0.13 5.88
C LYS A 18 1.94 0.54 6.53
N LEU A 19 1.89 1.19 7.70
CA LEU A 19 3.10 1.60 8.41
C LEU A 19 3.96 0.40 8.82
N ARG A 20 3.33 -0.71 9.25
CA ARG A 20 4.05 -1.96 9.53
C ARG A 20 4.76 -2.49 8.29
N GLY A 21 4.10 -2.48 7.13
CA GLY A 21 4.71 -2.86 5.86
C GLY A 21 5.92 -1.99 5.51
N ASP A 22 5.82 -0.68 5.69
CA ASP A 22 6.95 0.24 5.48
C ASP A 22 8.13 -0.08 6.43
N CYS A 23 7.86 -0.31 7.71
CA CYS A 23 8.88 -0.66 8.71
C CYS A 23 9.58 -1.98 8.38
N LEU A 24 8.82 -3.01 7.97
CA LEU A 24 9.36 -4.29 7.54
C LEU A 24 10.27 -4.13 6.32
N ARG A 25 9.85 -3.31 5.34
CA ARG A 25 10.64 -2.99 4.15
C ARG A 25 11.96 -2.30 4.51
N VAL A 26 11.93 -1.29 5.39
CA VAL A 26 13.15 -0.57 5.82
C VAL A 26 14.07 -1.46 6.66
N SER A 27 13.49 -2.35 7.47
CA SER A 27 14.24 -3.32 8.28
C SER A 27 14.79 -4.50 7.48
N ASN A 28 14.62 -4.51 6.15
CA ASN A 28 15.05 -5.58 5.25
C ASN A 28 14.50 -6.97 5.64
N ALA A 29 13.26 -7.00 6.13
CA ALA A 29 12.54 -8.23 6.41
C ALA A 29 12.30 -9.04 5.11
N PRO A 30 11.94 -10.33 5.20
CA PRO A 30 11.62 -11.12 4.02
C PRO A 30 10.57 -10.44 3.14
N ILE A 31 10.85 -10.32 1.84
CA ILE A 31 9.97 -9.64 0.88
C ILE A 31 8.54 -10.20 0.92
N SER A 32 8.39 -11.50 1.10
CA SER A 32 7.08 -12.16 1.23
C SER A 32 6.27 -11.66 2.42
N GLU A 33 6.90 -11.31 3.53
CA GLU A 33 6.23 -10.75 4.71
C GLU A 33 5.79 -9.31 4.46
N VAL A 34 6.63 -8.52 3.78
CA VAL A 34 6.31 -7.15 3.36
C VAL A 34 5.11 -7.16 2.41
N GLU A 35 5.15 -7.98 1.35
CA GLU A 35 4.06 -8.12 0.37
C GLU A 35 2.75 -8.56 1.05
N ARG A 36 2.81 -9.58 1.91
CA ARG A 36 1.64 -10.04 2.67
C ARG A 36 1.03 -8.93 3.52
N THR A 37 1.88 -8.12 4.17
CA THR A 37 1.43 -7.02 5.03
C THR A 37 0.74 -5.92 4.21
N TYR A 38 1.27 -5.58 3.03
CA TYR A 38 0.61 -4.62 2.13
C TYR A 38 -0.70 -5.15 1.57
N HIS A 39 -0.77 -6.43 1.18
CA HIS A 39 -2.05 -7.03 0.75
C HIS A 39 -3.11 -6.95 1.85
N LEU A 40 -2.75 -7.28 3.09
CA LEU A 40 -3.68 -7.16 4.22
C LEU A 40 -4.13 -5.71 4.46
N ALA A 41 -3.23 -4.74 4.32
CA ALA A 41 -3.55 -3.31 4.42
C ALA A 41 -4.50 -2.86 3.31
N ILE A 42 -4.28 -3.30 2.06
CA ILE A 42 -5.15 -3.01 0.91
C ILE A 42 -6.55 -3.58 1.14
N ASP A 43 -6.65 -4.85 1.53
CA ASP A 43 -7.94 -5.50 1.79
C ASP A 43 -8.70 -4.83 2.94
N THR A 44 -7.97 -4.37 3.96
CA THR A 44 -8.55 -3.62 5.07
C THR A 44 -9.01 -2.24 4.62
N ALA A 45 -8.24 -1.53 3.79
CA ALA A 45 -8.63 -0.23 3.25
C ALA A 45 -9.90 -0.33 2.40
N ARG A 46 -10.02 -1.38 1.59
CA ARG A 46 -11.22 -1.70 0.82
C ARG A 46 -12.44 -1.91 1.70
N LYS A 47 -12.31 -2.74 2.75
CA LYS A 47 -13.38 -2.99 3.73
C LYS A 47 -13.82 -1.72 4.47
N GLN A 48 -12.89 -0.81 4.71
CA GLN A 48 -13.15 0.50 5.31
C GLN A 48 -13.70 1.55 4.31
N GLY A 49 -13.71 1.25 3.01
CA GLY A 49 -14.09 2.21 1.97
C GLY A 49 -13.07 3.34 1.73
N SER A 50 -11.83 3.19 2.22
CA SER A 50 -10.80 4.22 2.14
C SER A 50 -9.97 4.11 0.86
N ARG A 51 -10.45 4.75 -0.22
CA ARG A 51 -9.77 4.73 -1.53
C ARG A 51 -8.38 5.34 -1.51
N SER A 52 -8.17 6.47 -0.81
CA SER A 52 -6.84 7.10 -0.69
C SER A 52 -5.83 6.15 -0.07
N LEU A 53 -6.25 5.39 0.96
CA LEU A 53 -5.39 4.47 1.66
C LEU A 53 -5.09 3.21 0.86
N GLU A 54 -6.08 2.71 0.10
CA GLU A 54 -5.86 1.65 -0.89
C GLU A 54 -4.83 2.08 -1.94
N LEU A 55 -4.98 3.27 -2.52
CA LEU A 55 -4.05 3.81 -3.52
C LEU A 55 -2.64 3.95 -2.95
N ARG A 56 -2.51 4.60 -1.78
CA ARG A 56 -1.22 4.83 -1.13
C ARG A 56 -0.49 3.52 -0.82
N THR A 57 -1.21 2.53 -0.30
CA THR A 57 -0.62 1.23 0.02
C THR A 57 -0.26 0.44 -1.23
N THR A 58 -1.10 0.51 -2.27
CA THR A 58 -0.82 -0.13 -3.56
C THR A 58 0.41 0.49 -4.22
N THR A 59 0.58 1.81 -4.12
CA THR A 59 1.78 2.49 -4.62
C THR A 59 3.04 1.95 -3.93
N SER A 60 3.03 1.77 -2.60
CA SER A 60 4.14 1.12 -1.87
C SER A 60 4.40 -0.31 -2.35
N LEU A 61 3.35 -1.12 -2.56
CA LEU A 61 3.47 -2.49 -3.08
C LEU A 61 4.06 -2.51 -4.49
N CYS A 62 3.61 -1.63 -5.38
CA CYS A 62 4.10 -1.53 -6.75
C CYS A 62 5.58 -1.10 -6.79
N ARG A 63 6.04 -0.22 -5.89
CA ARG A 63 7.49 0.08 -5.76
C ARG A 63 8.30 -1.14 -5.33
N LEU A 64 7.75 -1.97 -4.42
CA LEU A 64 8.39 -3.22 -4.02
C LEU A 64 8.46 -4.23 -5.18
N TRP A 65 7.42 -4.30 -6.02
CA TRP A 65 7.42 -5.13 -7.22
C TRP A 65 8.36 -4.61 -8.31
N GLN A 66 8.44 -3.28 -8.48
CA GLN A 66 9.41 -2.65 -9.39
C GLN A 66 10.84 -3.08 -9.06
N GLN A 67 11.21 -3.07 -7.78
CA GLN A 67 12.53 -3.52 -7.31
C GLN A 67 12.80 -5.01 -7.53
N GLN A 68 11.75 -5.83 -7.69
CA GLN A 68 11.84 -7.25 -8.01
C GLN A 68 11.80 -7.53 -9.53
N GLY A 69 11.72 -6.49 -10.37
CA GLY A 69 11.58 -6.64 -11.82
C GLY A 69 10.16 -7.00 -12.29
N LYS A 70 9.16 -6.99 -11.41
CA LYS A 70 7.74 -7.28 -11.72
C LYS A 70 7.03 -6.02 -12.25
N ILE A 71 7.60 -5.41 -13.29
CA ILE A 71 7.18 -4.10 -13.81
C ILE A 71 5.75 -4.15 -14.37
N ALA A 72 5.43 -5.18 -15.15
CA ALA A 72 4.13 -5.31 -15.81
C ALA A 72 2.99 -5.49 -14.79
N GLU A 73 3.20 -6.32 -13.77
CA GLU A 73 2.24 -6.55 -12.69
C GLU A 73 2.02 -5.28 -11.87
N ALA A 74 3.08 -4.55 -11.56
CA ALA A 74 3.02 -3.27 -10.86
C ALA A 74 2.22 -2.23 -11.65
N HIS A 75 2.51 -2.10 -12.95
CA HIS A 75 1.82 -1.15 -13.82
C HIS A 75 0.33 -1.48 -13.94
N GLN A 76 0.00 -2.76 -14.18
CA GLN A 76 -1.38 -3.21 -14.33
C GLN A 76 -2.21 -2.97 -13.07
N LEU A 77 -1.67 -3.32 -11.89
CA LEU A 77 -2.37 -3.13 -10.63
C LEU A 77 -2.58 -1.65 -10.31
N LEU A 78 -1.53 -0.84 -10.43
CA LEU A 78 -1.59 0.58 -10.08
C LEU A 78 -2.50 1.36 -11.04
N SER A 79 -2.44 1.07 -12.34
CA SER A 79 -3.28 1.72 -13.36
C SER A 79 -4.77 1.49 -13.06
N LYS A 80 -5.13 0.26 -12.66
CA LYS A 80 -6.50 -0.09 -12.33
C LYS A 80 -7.05 0.73 -11.16
N ILE A 81 -6.26 0.89 -10.09
CA ILE A 81 -6.70 1.61 -8.89
C ILE A 81 -6.69 3.11 -9.13
N TYR A 82 -5.66 3.63 -9.79
CA TYR A 82 -5.55 5.04 -10.16
C TYR A 82 -6.74 5.48 -11.04
N GLY A 83 -7.18 4.63 -11.98
CA GLY A 83 -8.33 4.90 -12.85
C GLY A 83 -9.70 4.99 -12.16
N TRP A 84 -9.81 4.69 -10.86
CA TRP A 84 -11.05 4.88 -10.10
C TRP A 84 -11.25 6.30 -9.59
N PHE A 85 -10.21 7.14 -9.67
CA PHE A 85 -10.26 8.53 -9.24
C PHE A 85 -10.64 9.41 -10.43
N THR A 86 -11.59 10.31 -10.21
CA THR A 86 -12.03 11.33 -11.18
C THR A 86 -11.66 12.74 -10.74
N GLU A 87 -11.18 12.89 -9.51
CA GLU A 87 -10.84 14.16 -8.87
C GLU A 87 -9.67 13.96 -7.88
N GLY A 88 -9.14 15.05 -7.35
CA GLY A 88 -8.08 14.99 -6.33
C GLY A 88 -6.69 14.68 -6.88
N PHE A 89 -6.45 14.77 -8.19
CA PHE A 89 -5.15 14.51 -8.82
C PHE A 89 -3.99 15.38 -8.31
N ALA A 90 -4.29 16.50 -7.63
CA ALA A 90 -3.29 17.32 -6.96
C ALA A 90 -2.89 16.81 -5.55
N THR A 91 -3.53 15.76 -5.04
CA THR A 91 -3.17 15.17 -3.74
C THR A 91 -1.87 14.39 -3.84
N ALA A 92 -1.09 14.38 -2.76
CA ALA A 92 0.20 13.71 -2.72
C ALA A 92 0.12 12.22 -3.09
N ASP A 93 -0.94 11.52 -2.68
CA ASP A 93 -1.12 10.10 -2.99
C ASP A 93 -1.32 9.85 -4.49
N LEU A 94 -2.11 10.69 -5.17
CA LEU A 94 -2.34 10.57 -6.62
C LEU A 94 -1.14 11.02 -7.44
N VAL A 95 -0.44 12.08 -7.02
CA VAL A 95 0.81 12.51 -7.67
C VAL A 95 1.86 11.40 -7.60
N ALA A 96 2.08 10.81 -6.42
CA ALA A 96 3.05 9.74 -6.25
C ALA A 96 2.70 8.47 -7.06
N ALA A 97 1.40 8.15 -7.19
CA ALA A 97 0.95 7.05 -8.02
C ALA A 97 1.18 7.32 -9.52
N GLN A 98 0.92 8.54 -9.99
CA GLN A 98 1.17 8.95 -11.37
C GLN A 98 2.66 8.89 -11.73
N GLU A 99 3.53 9.44 -10.87
CA GLU A 99 4.99 9.38 -11.03
C GLU A 99 5.46 7.93 -11.19
N LEU A 100 4.99 7.03 -10.32
CA LEU A 100 5.34 5.61 -10.41
C LEU A 100 4.77 4.95 -11.68
N LEU A 101 3.56 5.30 -12.11
CA LEU A 101 3.02 4.80 -13.39
C LEU A 101 3.89 5.21 -14.58
N ASP A 102 4.45 6.42 -14.56
CA ASP A 102 5.34 6.89 -15.61
C ASP A 102 6.72 6.22 -15.56
N GLU A 103 7.26 5.98 -14.35
CA GLU A 103 8.47 5.18 -14.16
C GLU A 103 8.31 3.74 -14.72
N LEU A 104 7.14 3.12 -14.54
CA LEU A 104 6.87 1.72 -14.92
C LEU A 104 6.63 1.51 -16.42
N LYS A 105 6.55 2.56 -17.22
CA LYS A 105 6.42 2.48 -18.70
C LYS A 105 7.76 2.38 -19.42
N THR A 106 8.86 2.64 -18.70
CA THR A 106 10.22 2.72 -19.25
C THR A 106 10.94 1.40 -19.06
#